data_AF-V5H958-F1
#
_entry.id   AF-V5H958-F1
#
_cell.length_a   1.000
_cell.length_b   1.000
_cell.length_c   1.000
_cell.angle_alpha   90.00
_cell.angle_beta   90.00
_cell.angle_gamma   90.00
#
_symmetry.space_group_name_H-M   'P 1'
#
loop_
_entity.id
_entity.type
_entity.pdbx_description
1 polymer ?
#
loop_
_entity_poly.entity_id
_entity_poly.type
_entity_poly.pdbx_seq_one_letter_code
_entity_poly.pdbx_strand_id
1 'polypeptide(L)'
;LLRQFRENRDIQSKIDPLAIRKRLNLDDGKGYVENVVVYGLPSLRRYGTVNVTLHDSHLATARGRLGAENIRMSGRYQYKVNRFFRLSGDLGATLSRILADITIEVDVESKRATLKDFKIVDMGDLKVTKFTGASFAFNWLGKAILNKVLRSKNSYMSEHLEAGAAEALNKLLQRREIPV
;
A
#
# COMPACT_ATOMS: atom_id res chain seq x y z
N LEU A 1 -0.87 -20.63 -0.68
CA LEU A 1 -0.66 -19.34 -0.01
C LEU A 1 -1.57 -18.22 -0.53
N LEU A 2 -1.42 -17.75 -1.78
CA LEU A 2 -2.25 -16.66 -2.33
C LEU A 2 -3.77 -16.95 -2.39
N ARG A 3 -4.15 -18.20 -2.66
CA ARG A 3 -5.55 -18.63 -2.66
C ARG A 3 -6.17 -18.52 -1.25
N GLN A 4 -5.45 -18.90 -0.20
CA GLN A 4 -5.93 -18.74 1.17
C GLN A 4 -5.86 -17.30 1.68
N PHE A 5 -4.97 -16.45 1.15
CA PHE A 5 -5.01 -15.00 1.38
C PHE A 5 -6.30 -14.37 0.81
N ARG A 6 -6.81 -14.93 -0.30
CA ARG A 6 -8.10 -14.56 -0.91
C ARG A 6 -9.33 -15.22 -0.27
N GLU A 7 -9.17 -16.30 0.48
CA GLU A 7 -10.29 -17.07 1.05
C GLU A 7 -10.42 -16.92 2.57
N ASN A 8 -9.37 -16.45 3.26
CA ASN A 8 -9.38 -16.27 4.71
C ASN A 8 -9.95 -14.90 5.11
N ARG A 9 -11.18 -14.91 5.63
CA ARG A 9 -11.92 -13.70 6.07
C ARG A 9 -11.19 -12.89 7.15
N ASP A 10 -10.42 -13.52 8.04
CA ASP A 10 -9.68 -12.83 9.11
C ASP A 10 -8.47 -12.05 8.57
N ILE A 11 -7.93 -12.49 7.44
CA ILE A 11 -6.85 -11.81 6.74
C ILE A 11 -7.42 -10.67 5.92
N GLN A 12 -8.47 -10.95 5.13
CA GLN A 12 -9.13 -9.97 4.29
C GLN A 12 -9.63 -8.76 5.09
N SER A 13 -10.26 -8.99 6.23
CA SER A 13 -10.77 -7.92 7.10
C SER A 13 -9.69 -7.01 7.69
N LYS A 14 -8.42 -7.45 7.70
CA LYS A 14 -7.29 -6.65 8.21
C LYS A 14 -6.58 -5.83 7.15
N ILE A 15 -6.73 -6.22 5.88
CA ILE A 15 -6.06 -5.57 4.74
C ILE A 15 -7.05 -4.86 3.82
N ASP A 16 -8.36 -5.11 3.97
CA ASP A 16 -9.41 -4.43 3.22
C ASP A 16 -10.61 -4.12 4.13
N PRO A 17 -10.79 -2.85 4.54
CA PRO A 17 -9.91 -1.73 4.23
C PRO A 17 -8.60 -1.73 5.04
N LEU A 18 -7.49 -1.35 4.40
CA LEU A 18 -6.29 -0.94 5.12
C LEU A 18 -6.47 0.52 5.58
N ALA A 19 -6.54 0.73 6.88
CA ALA A 19 -6.70 2.05 7.48
C ALA A 19 -5.34 2.62 7.93
N ILE A 20 -4.89 3.68 7.28
CA ILE A 20 -3.72 4.48 7.67
C ILE A 20 -4.23 5.64 8.52
N ARG A 21 -4.13 5.48 9.83
CA ARG A 21 -4.58 6.50 10.82
C ARG A 21 -3.57 7.63 11.02
N LYS A 22 -2.33 7.46 10.56
CA LYS A 22 -1.28 8.46 10.67
C LYS A 22 -1.55 9.63 9.73
N ARG A 23 -1.27 10.84 10.20
CA ARG A 23 -1.32 12.06 9.40
C ARG A 23 -0.16 12.09 8.40
N LEU A 24 -0.49 12.19 7.12
CA LEU A 24 0.47 12.34 6.03
C LEU A 24 0.61 13.83 5.73
N ASN A 25 1.75 14.43 6.08
CA ASN A 25 1.98 15.85 5.86
C ASN A 25 2.20 16.16 4.38
N LEU A 26 1.62 17.26 3.92
CA LEU A 26 1.78 17.84 2.59
C LEU A 26 2.54 19.17 2.72
N ASP A 27 3.40 19.46 1.74
CA ASP A 27 3.99 20.80 1.53
C ASP A 27 4.61 21.42 2.77
N ASP A 28 5.57 20.71 3.41
CA ASP A 28 6.31 21.20 4.57
C ASP A 28 5.39 21.78 5.68
N GLY A 29 4.23 21.14 5.89
CA GLY A 29 3.25 21.52 6.91
C GLY A 29 2.16 22.50 6.44
N LYS A 30 2.10 22.85 5.15
CA LYS A 30 0.97 23.63 4.60
C LYS A 30 -0.32 22.81 4.52
N GLY A 31 -0.25 21.49 4.52
CA GLY A 31 -1.44 20.66 4.59
C GLY A 31 -1.17 19.26 5.11
N TYR A 32 -2.21 18.46 5.20
CA TYR A 32 -2.10 17.05 5.51
C TYR A 32 -3.29 16.27 4.96
N VAL A 33 -3.09 14.96 4.82
CA VAL A 33 -4.16 13.97 4.63
C VAL A 33 -4.17 13.06 5.84
N GLU A 34 -5.34 12.74 6.36
CA GLU A 34 -5.51 11.82 7.48
C GLU A 34 -6.71 10.90 7.25
N ASN A 35 -6.80 9.86 8.09
CA ASN A 35 -7.84 8.84 7.98
C ASN A 35 -7.89 8.23 6.58
N VAL A 36 -6.72 7.91 6.02
CA VAL A 36 -6.63 7.31 4.69
C VAL A 36 -7.08 5.87 4.79
N VAL A 37 -8.01 5.49 3.92
CA VAL A 37 -8.57 4.16 3.82
C VAL A 37 -8.29 3.65 2.41
N VAL A 38 -7.64 2.49 2.33
CA VAL A 38 -7.27 1.84 1.06
C VAL A 38 -8.08 0.56 0.91
N TYR A 39 -8.75 0.43 -0.24
CA TYR A 39 -9.59 -0.70 -0.61
C TYR A 39 -9.04 -1.44 -1.82
N GLY A 40 -9.40 -2.71 -1.98
CA GLY A 40 -9.06 -3.49 -3.17
C GLY A 40 -7.74 -4.25 -3.06
N LEU A 41 -7.08 -4.22 -1.90
CA LEU A 41 -5.91 -5.06 -1.60
C LEU A 41 -6.16 -6.58 -1.69
N PRO A 42 -7.38 -7.15 -1.56
CA PRO A 42 -7.63 -8.58 -1.78
C PRO A 42 -7.49 -8.99 -3.26
N SER A 43 -7.37 -8.03 -4.18
CA SER A 43 -6.97 -8.30 -5.57
C SER A 43 -5.50 -8.68 -5.70
N LEU A 44 -4.72 -8.62 -4.61
CA LEU A 44 -3.30 -8.97 -4.57
C LEU A 44 -3.11 -10.41 -5.08
N ARG A 45 -2.37 -10.51 -6.18
CA ARG A 45 -2.06 -11.76 -6.88
C ARG A 45 -0.58 -11.82 -7.20
N ARG A 46 -0.05 -13.03 -7.38
CA ARG A 46 1.26 -13.21 -7.99
C ARG A 46 1.22 -12.63 -9.40
N TYR A 47 2.23 -11.85 -9.72
CA TYR A 47 2.44 -11.26 -11.03
C TYR A 47 3.71 -11.86 -11.63
N GLY A 48 3.57 -12.79 -12.57
CA GLY A 48 4.70 -13.48 -13.21
C GLY A 48 5.29 -14.65 -12.42
N THR A 49 6.53 -15.01 -12.75
CA THR A 49 7.25 -16.17 -12.22
C THR A 49 7.84 -15.87 -10.84
N VAL A 50 7.93 -16.90 -9.99
CA VAL A 50 8.67 -16.85 -8.72
C VAL A 50 9.97 -17.61 -8.95
N ASN A 51 11.09 -16.95 -8.67
CA ASN A 51 12.40 -17.55 -8.72
C ASN A 51 12.75 -18.04 -7.32
N VAL A 52 13.08 -19.32 -7.21
CA VAL A 52 13.52 -19.91 -5.94
C VAL A 52 15.01 -20.21 -6.08
N THR A 53 15.79 -19.76 -5.11
CA THR A 53 17.22 -20.01 -5.02
C THR A 53 17.49 -20.76 -3.73
N LEU A 54 18.08 -21.94 -3.83
CA LEU A 54 18.59 -22.68 -2.68
C LEU A 54 19.99 -22.16 -2.38
N HIS A 55 20.23 -21.73 -1.14
CA HIS A 55 21.54 -21.25 -0.70
C HIS A 55 22.32 -22.39 -0.04
N ASP A 56 21.68 -23.07 0.90
CA ASP A 56 22.20 -24.23 1.66
C ASP A 56 21.12 -25.32 1.71
N SER A 57 21.43 -26.49 2.27
CA SER A 57 20.49 -27.62 2.38
C SER A 57 19.16 -27.26 3.08
N HIS A 58 19.18 -26.29 3.99
CA HIS A 58 18.03 -25.87 4.77
C HIS A 58 17.46 -24.49 4.40
N LEU A 59 18.15 -23.69 3.57
CA LEU A 59 17.80 -22.29 3.37
C LEU A 59 17.50 -21.98 1.90
N ALA A 60 16.27 -21.51 1.64
CA ALA A 60 15.81 -21.12 0.32
C ALA A 60 15.29 -19.68 0.31
N THR A 61 15.56 -18.94 -0.76
CA THR A 61 14.97 -17.62 -0.99
C THR A 61 14.00 -17.70 -2.16
N ALA A 62 12.75 -17.29 -1.94
CA ALA A 62 11.75 -17.10 -2.97
C ALA A 62 11.60 -15.61 -3.29
N ARG A 63 11.93 -15.24 -4.54
CA ARG A 63 11.74 -13.89 -5.08
C ARG A 63 10.61 -13.90 -6.09
N GLY A 64 9.67 -12.99 -5.94
CA GLY A 64 8.55 -12.85 -6.85
C GLY A 64 8.02 -11.44 -6.91
N ARG A 65 6.99 -11.25 -7.71
CA ARG A 65 6.26 -9.99 -7.80
C ARG A 65 4.80 -10.22 -7.45
N LEU A 66 4.24 -9.29 -6.70
CA LEU A 66 2.83 -9.21 -6.36
C LEU A 66 2.21 -8.00 -7.06
N GLY A 67 0.95 -8.12 -7.45
CA GLY A 67 0.20 -7.05 -8.07
C GLY A 67 -1.21 -6.97 -7.53
N ALA A 68 -1.70 -5.77 -7.29
CA ALA A 68 -3.10 -5.50 -6.94
C ALA A 68 -3.67 -4.47 -7.92
N GLU A 69 -4.94 -4.60 -8.26
CA GLU A 69 -5.62 -3.81 -9.29
C GLU A 69 -6.88 -3.14 -8.75
N ASN A 70 -7.30 -2.05 -9.38
CA ASN A 70 -8.50 -1.28 -9.03
C ASN A 70 -8.52 -0.83 -7.57
N ILE A 71 -7.38 -0.36 -7.08
CA ILE A 71 -7.22 0.13 -5.72
C ILE A 71 -8.02 1.42 -5.57
N ARG A 72 -8.84 1.50 -4.52
CA ARG A 72 -9.57 2.74 -4.18
C ARG A 72 -9.02 3.31 -2.90
N MET A 73 -8.91 4.62 -2.84
CA MET A 73 -8.42 5.34 -1.68
C MET A 73 -9.40 6.44 -1.32
N SER A 74 -9.63 6.63 -0.02
CA SER A 74 -10.36 7.78 0.51
C SER A 74 -9.63 8.34 1.71
N GLY A 75 -9.77 9.64 1.96
CA GLY A 75 -9.23 10.27 3.16
C GLY A 75 -9.81 11.66 3.35
N ARG A 76 -9.44 12.30 4.46
CA ARG A 76 -9.76 13.70 4.71
C ARG A 76 -8.51 14.55 4.56
N TYR A 77 -8.63 15.68 3.89
CA TYR A 77 -7.52 16.61 3.71
C TYR A 77 -7.80 17.92 4.44
N GLN A 78 -6.72 18.58 4.84
CA GLN A 78 -6.72 19.98 5.21
C GLN A 78 -5.53 20.67 4.54
N TYR A 79 -5.75 21.83 3.95
CA TYR A 79 -4.71 22.59 3.24
C TYR A 79 -4.83 24.09 3.52
N LYS A 80 -3.73 24.72 3.90
CA LYS A 80 -3.61 26.16 4.10
C LYS A 80 -3.24 26.81 2.77
N VAL A 81 -4.18 27.55 2.18
CA VAL A 81 -3.93 28.30 0.93
C VAL A 81 -3.15 29.57 1.23
N ASN A 82 -3.50 30.26 2.31
CA ASN A 82 -2.78 31.41 2.85
C ASN A 82 -2.99 31.46 4.38
N ARG A 83 -2.55 32.55 5.04
CA ARG A 83 -2.65 32.70 6.50
C ARG A 83 -4.11 32.67 7.03
N PHE A 84 -5.08 33.07 6.21
CA PHE A 84 -6.47 33.27 6.61
C PHE A 84 -7.44 32.21 6.04
N PHE A 85 -7.07 31.54 4.96
CA PHE A 85 -7.92 30.55 4.29
C PHE A 85 -7.36 29.14 4.40
N ARG A 86 -8.19 28.25 4.95
CA ARG A 86 -7.94 26.82 5.03
C ARG A 86 -9.06 26.08 4.31
N LEU A 87 -8.68 25.17 3.44
CA LEU A 87 -9.60 24.26 2.77
C LEU A 87 -9.53 22.92 3.49
N SER A 88 -10.67 22.29 3.64
CA SER A 88 -10.77 20.96 4.23
C SER A 88 -11.94 20.23 3.62
N GLY A 89 -11.77 18.94 3.37
CA GLY A 89 -12.84 18.11 2.84
C GLY A 89 -12.39 16.68 2.64
N ASP A 90 -13.18 15.96 1.84
CA ASP A 90 -12.91 14.59 1.48
C ASP A 90 -12.11 14.53 0.19
N LEU A 91 -11.13 13.62 0.18
CA LEU A 91 -10.40 13.19 -1.00
C LEU A 91 -10.79 11.73 -1.30
N GLY A 92 -11.10 11.45 -2.56
CA GLY A 92 -11.26 10.11 -3.10
C GLY A 92 -10.40 9.96 -4.34
N ALA A 93 -9.72 8.83 -4.47
CA ALA A 93 -8.89 8.52 -5.62
C ALA A 93 -8.95 7.03 -5.98
N THR A 94 -8.71 6.70 -7.24
CA THR A 94 -8.55 5.33 -7.73
C THR A 94 -7.19 5.16 -8.37
N LEU A 95 -6.54 4.05 -8.10
CA LEU A 95 -5.25 3.68 -8.64
C LEU A 95 -5.43 2.37 -9.42
N SER A 96 -5.06 2.40 -10.71
CA SER A 96 -5.30 1.27 -11.62
C SER A 96 -4.58 -0.01 -11.17
N ARG A 97 -3.32 0.10 -10.75
CA ARG A 97 -2.54 -1.02 -10.21
C ARG A 97 -1.42 -0.59 -9.26
N ILE A 98 -0.98 -1.51 -8.42
CA ILE A 98 0.28 -1.49 -7.66
C ILE A 98 1.01 -2.80 -7.95
N LEU A 99 2.30 -2.73 -8.29
CA LEU A 99 3.19 -3.89 -8.33
C LEU A 99 4.28 -3.75 -7.27
N ALA A 100 4.55 -4.82 -6.55
CA ALA A 100 5.59 -4.88 -5.54
C ALA A 100 6.46 -6.13 -5.72
N ASP A 101 7.77 -5.96 -5.64
CA ASP A 101 8.72 -7.07 -5.52
C ASP A 101 8.75 -7.55 -4.07
N ILE A 102 8.77 -8.87 -3.91
CA ILE A 102 8.77 -9.53 -2.62
C ILE A 102 9.89 -10.57 -2.56
N THR A 103 10.63 -10.57 -1.45
CA THR A 103 11.63 -11.60 -1.14
C THR A 103 11.27 -12.25 0.18
N ILE A 104 11.04 -13.56 0.13
CA ILE A 104 10.77 -14.39 1.30
C ILE A 104 11.94 -15.36 1.46
N GLU A 105 12.52 -15.40 2.65
CA GLU A 105 13.44 -16.46 3.05
C GLU A 105 12.66 -17.56 3.74
N VAL A 106 12.96 -18.80 3.41
CA VAL A 106 12.37 -20.00 3.96
C VAL A 106 13.48 -20.85 4.54
N ASP A 107 13.43 -21.07 5.84
CA ASP A 107 14.21 -22.09 6.53
C ASP A 107 13.36 -23.36 6.60
N VAL A 108 13.82 -24.39 5.91
CA VAL A 108 13.14 -25.68 5.74
C VAL A 108 13.27 -26.54 7.01
N GLU A 109 14.37 -26.41 7.76
CA GLU A 109 14.58 -27.15 9.00
C GLU A 109 13.66 -26.62 10.10
N SER A 110 13.64 -25.30 10.29
CA SER A 110 12.77 -24.69 11.28
C SER A 110 11.33 -24.50 10.80
N LYS A 111 11.05 -24.81 9.52
CA LYS A 111 9.75 -24.62 8.83
C LYS A 111 9.23 -23.19 8.95
N ARG A 112 10.12 -22.20 8.98
CA ARG A 112 9.80 -20.78 9.14
C ARG A 112 10.02 -20.02 7.85
N ALA A 113 9.05 -19.17 7.51
CA ALA A 113 9.18 -18.19 6.46
C ALA A 113 9.31 -16.79 7.06
N THR A 114 10.23 -16.00 6.52
CA THR A 114 10.47 -14.62 6.92
C THR A 114 10.46 -13.71 5.70
N LEU A 115 9.71 -12.61 5.76
CA LEU A 115 9.79 -11.58 4.74
C LEU A 115 11.12 -10.82 4.88
N LYS A 116 11.97 -10.88 3.87
CA LYS A 116 13.23 -10.12 3.84
C LYS A 116 13.08 -8.77 3.19
N ASP A 117 12.29 -8.70 2.12
CA ASP A 117 12.12 -7.48 1.35
C ASP A 117 10.70 -7.41 0.79
N PHE A 118 10.16 -6.20 0.78
CA PHE A 118 8.91 -5.86 0.13
C PHE A 118 9.04 -4.44 -0.38
N LYS A 119 9.04 -4.29 -1.70
CA LYS A 119 9.30 -3.01 -2.35
C LYS A 119 8.28 -2.73 -3.43
N ILE A 120 7.65 -1.56 -3.41
CA ILE A 120 6.77 -1.15 -4.50
C ILE A 120 7.63 -0.73 -5.70
N VAL A 121 7.40 -1.36 -6.86
CA VAL A 121 8.19 -1.15 -8.08
C VAL A 121 7.43 -0.47 -9.20
N ASP A 122 6.10 -0.53 -9.18
CA ASP A 122 5.27 0.19 -10.14
C ASP A 122 3.95 0.60 -9.50
N MET A 123 3.48 1.79 -9.85
CA MET A 123 2.14 2.26 -9.50
C MET A 123 1.51 2.85 -10.75
N GLY A 124 0.38 2.30 -11.19
CA GLY A 124 -0.30 2.78 -12.38
C GLY A 124 -0.98 4.14 -12.22
N ASP A 125 -1.87 4.46 -13.16
CA ASP A 125 -2.60 5.71 -13.18
C ASP A 125 -3.43 5.94 -11.91
N LEU A 126 -3.25 7.13 -11.32
CA LEU A 126 -4.05 7.62 -10.21
C LEU A 126 -5.06 8.66 -10.72
N LYS A 127 -6.34 8.48 -10.40
CA LYS A 127 -7.42 9.40 -10.77
C LYS A 127 -8.16 9.88 -9.52
N VAL A 128 -8.36 11.18 -9.38
CA VAL A 128 -9.24 11.72 -8.33
C VAL A 128 -10.69 11.45 -8.71
N THR A 129 -11.43 10.85 -7.79
CA THR A 129 -12.87 10.56 -7.95
C THR A 129 -13.73 11.44 -7.05
N LYS A 130 -13.16 12.00 -5.98
CA LYS A 130 -13.88 12.91 -5.07
C LYS A 130 -12.92 13.98 -4.54
N PHE A 131 -13.34 15.24 -4.56
CA PHE A 131 -12.65 16.33 -3.89
C PHE A 131 -13.69 17.36 -3.43
N THR A 132 -13.93 17.46 -2.13
CA THR A 132 -14.93 18.38 -1.55
C THR A 132 -14.26 19.49 -0.75
N GLY A 133 -15.02 20.52 -0.36
CA GLY A 133 -14.49 21.59 0.50
C GLY A 133 -13.59 22.61 -0.21
N ALA A 134 -13.58 22.59 -1.54
CA ALA A 134 -12.92 23.54 -2.41
C ALA A 134 -13.95 24.13 -3.38
N SER A 135 -13.96 25.45 -3.58
CA SER A 135 -14.79 26.06 -4.62
C SER A 135 -14.30 25.64 -6.01
N PHE A 136 -15.12 25.84 -7.05
CA PHE A 136 -14.74 25.54 -8.44
C PHE A 136 -13.40 26.18 -8.84
N ALA A 137 -13.08 27.35 -8.27
CA ALA A 137 -11.83 28.08 -8.47
C ALA A 137 -10.58 27.34 -7.93
N PHE A 138 -10.75 26.35 -7.06
CA PHE A 138 -9.68 25.56 -6.44
C PHE A 138 -9.63 24.11 -6.92
N ASN A 139 -10.28 23.78 -8.05
CA ASN A 139 -10.20 22.45 -8.63
C ASN A 139 -8.74 22.07 -9.04
N TRP A 140 -7.92 23.07 -9.36
CA TRP A 140 -6.48 22.91 -9.56
C TRP A 140 -5.74 22.41 -8.31
N LEU A 141 -6.22 22.73 -7.11
CA LEU A 141 -5.60 22.33 -5.85
C LEU A 141 -5.74 20.82 -5.62
N GLY A 142 -6.88 20.23 -6.00
CA GLY A 142 -7.06 18.79 -5.99
C GLY A 142 -6.02 18.09 -6.88
N LYS A 143 -5.78 18.62 -8.08
CA LYS A 143 -4.71 18.14 -8.97
C LYS A 143 -3.31 18.37 -8.38
N ALA A 144 -3.06 19.48 -7.70
CA ALA A 144 -1.77 19.78 -7.10
C ALA A 144 -1.45 18.86 -5.91
N ILE A 145 -2.41 18.66 -5.00
CA ILE A 145 -2.30 17.68 -3.90
C ILE A 145 -2.06 16.30 -4.50
N LEU A 146 -2.81 15.91 -5.53
CA LEU A 146 -2.65 14.61 -6.17
C LEU A 146 -1.28 14.45 -6.84
N ASN A 147 -0.85 15.43 -7.65
CA ASN A 147 0.46 15.43 -8.29
C ASN A 147 1.59 15.38 -7.26
N LYS A 148 1.38 15.93 -6.06
CA LYS A 148 2.38 15.87 -5.02
C LYS A 148 2.36 14.58 -4.22
N VAL A 149 1.20 14.03 -3.94
CA VAL A 149 1.06 12.65 -3.44
C VAL A 149 1.70 11.67 -4.45
N LEU A 150 1.50 11.92 -5.76
CA LEU A 150 2.11 11.19 -6.88
C LEU A 150 3.62 11.38 -6.97
N ARG A 151 4.16 12.57 -6.67
CA ARG A 151 5.60 12.84 -6.70
C ARG A 151 6.30 12.40 -5.41
N SER A 152 5.61 12.42 -4.28
CA SER A 152 6.07 11.81 -3.02
C SER A 152 5.93 10.28 -3.03
N LYS A 153 5.29 9.69 -4.06
CA LYS A 153 5.18 8.24 -4.29
C LYS A 153 6.50 7.50 -4.25
N ASN A 154 7.66 8.13 -4.46
CA ASN A 154 8.91 7.37 -4.47
C ASN A 154 9.44 6.99 -3.08
N SER A 155 9.01 7.63 -2.00
CA SER A 155 9.52 7.27 -0.66
C SER A 155 8.41 7.14 0.36
N TYR A 156 7.66 8.18 0.65
CA TYR A 156 6.83 8.20 1.87
C TYR A 156 5.62 7.26 1.83
N MET A 157 4.88 7.23 0.70
CA MET A 157 3.76 6.30 0.54
C MET A 157 4.23 4.86 0.41
N SER A 158 5.32 4.64 -0.33
CA SER A 158 5.94 3.33 -0.47
C SER A 158 6.39 2.83 0.89
N GLU A 159 7.17 3.58 1.66
CA GLU A 159 7.61 3.19 3.01
C GLU A 159 6.45 2.83 3.94
N HIS A 160 5.35 3.59 3.94
CA HIS A 160 4.22 3.31 4.83
C HIS A 160 3.37 2.12 4.36
N LEU A 161 3.15 1.98 3.04
CA LEU A 161 2.46 0.82 2.48
C LEU A 161 3.32 -0.43 2.60
N GLU A 162 4.63 -0.32 2.39
CA GLU A 162 5.62 -1.37 2.56
C GLU A 162 5.68 -1.80 4.01
N ALA A 163 5.79 -0.87 4.96
CA ALA A 163 5.78 -1.20 6.39
C ALA A 163 4.48 -1.89 6.82
N GLY A 164 3.32 -1.34 6.43
CA GLY A 164 2.03 -1.93 6.77
C GLY A 164 1.79 -3.30 6.12
N ALA A 165 2.15 -3.45 4.85
CA ALA A 165 2.05 -4.71 4.13
C ALA A 165 3.05 -5.74 4.65
N ALA A 166 4.28 -5.33 4.94
CA ALA A 166 5.32 -6.18 5.50
C ALA A 166 4.94 -6.69 6.89
N GLU A 167 4.40 -5.83 7.76
CA GLU A 167 3.92 -6.21 9.08
C GLU A 167 2.77 -7.22 8.98
N ALA A 168 1.79 -6.96 8.10
CA ALA A 168 0.68 -7.87 7.86
C ALA A 168 1.17 -9.22 7.31
N LEU A 169 2.06 -9.22 6.31
CA LEU A 169 2.62 -10.44 5.71
C LEU A 169 3.46 -11.23 6.72
N ASN A 170 4.33 -10.58 7.49
CA ASN A 170 5.12 -11.23 8.52
C ASN A 170 4.24 -11.89 9.59
N LYS A 171 3.17 -11.23 10.04
CA LYS A 171 2.20 -11.84 10.97
C LYS A 171 1.54 -13.09 10.41
N LEU A 172 1.37 -13.18 9.09
CA LEU A 172 0.81 -14.37 8.44
C LEU A 172 1.82 -15.49 8.27
N LEU A 173 3.06 -15.14 7.91
CA LEU A 173 4.15 -16.10 7.76
C LEU A 173 4.54 -16.72 9.11
N GLN A 174 4.59 -15.93 10.18
CA GLN A 174 4.91 -16.42 11.52
C GLN A 174 3.82 -17.30 12.14
N ARG A 175 2.56 -17.14 11.74
CA ARG A 175 1.43 -17.93 12.26
C ARG A 175 1.30 -19.31 11.63
N ARG A 176 2.15 -19.66 10.65
CA ARG A 176 2.06 -20.94 9.95
C ARG A 176 3.42 -21.62 9.92
N GLU A 177 3.45 -22.87 10.38
CA GLU A 177 4.46 -23.82 9.93
C GLU A 177 4.23 -24.07 8.44
N ILE A 178 5.31 -24.03 7.66
CA ILE A 178 5.25 -24.36 6.24
C ILE A 178 4.91 -25.85 6.13
N PRO A 179 3.78 -26.23 5.49
CA PRO A 179 3.52 -27.63 5.22
C PRO A 179 4.56 -28.11 4.21
N VAL A 180 5.30 -29.16 4.60
CA VAL A 180 6.24 -29.90 3.74
C VAL A 180 5.44 -30.92 2.95
#